data_AF-A0A2P6JM05-F1
#
_entry.id   AF-A0A2P6JM05-F1
#
_cell.length_a   1.000
_cell.length_b   1.000
_cell.length_c   1.000
_cell.angle_alpha   90.00
_cell.angle_beta   90.00
_cell.angle_gamma   90.00
#
_symmetry.space_group_name_H-M   'P 1'
#
loop_
_entity.id
_entity.type
_entity.pdbx_description
1 polymer ?
#
loop_
_entity_poly.entity_id
_entity_poly.type
_entity_poly.pdbx_seq_one_letter_code
_entity_poly.pdbx_strand_id
1 'polypeptide(L)'
;MIKLTPTSTQLLASWIALHGRFRLFFEGPHGRRTPAELTVEPIPGTGVRLTLRAADSFNSCTLNGATSSKSLRDRAEQWLTDCANGQLERAA
;
A
#
# COMPACT_ATOMS: atom_id res chain seq x y z
N MET A 1 -2.27 12.87 11.00
CA MET A 1 -1.68 12.02 9.95
C MET A 1 -2.21 10.61 10.10
N ILE A 2 -2.73 10.03 9.03
CA ILE A 2 -3.17 8.63 8.95
C ILE A 2 -1.98 7.80 8.46
N LYS A 3 -1.72 6.64 9.07
CA LYS A 3 -0.59 5.77 8.70
C LYS A 3 -0.99 4.31 8.77
N LEU A 4 -0.19 3.40 8.22
CA LEU A 4 -0.40 1.97 8.46
C LEU A 4 -0.23 1.63 9.94
N THR A 5 -1.02 0.67 10.43
CA THR A 5 -0.79 0.08 11.75
C THR A 5 0.57 -0.64 11.78
N PRO A 6 1.23 -0.76 12.94
CA PRO A 6 2.53 -1.43 13.05
C PRO A 6 2.54 -2.85 12.46
N THR A 7 1.46 -3.60 12.66
CA THR A 7 1.29 -4.94 12.09
C THR A 7 1.21 -4.91 10.57
N SER A 8 0.41 -4.02 9.98
CA SER A 8 0.34 -3.88 8.51
C SER A 8 1.68 -3.45 7.91
N THR A 9 2.41 -2.55 8.58
CA THR A 9 3.77 -2.13 8.18
C THR A 9 4.75 -3.31 8.16
N GLN A 10 4.73 -4.16 9.20
CA GLN A 10 5.62 -5.33 9.28
C GLN A 10 5.33 -6.38 8.20
N LEU A 11 4.06 -6.60 7.87
CA LEU A 11 3.63 -7.62 6.91
C LEU A 11 3.79 -7.19 5.44
N LEU A 12 3.96 -5.90 5.17
CA LEU A 12 3.96 -5.34 3.83
C LEU A 12 5.01 -5.98 2.90
N ALA A 13 6.23 -6.23 3.41
CA ALA A 13 7.27 -6.86 2.61
C ALA A 13 6.90 -8.29 2.19
N SER A 14 6.28 -9.06 3.09
CA SER A 14 5.80 -10.41 2.80
C SER A 14 4.64 -10.39 1.80
N TRP A 15 3.72 -9.43 1.92
CA TRP A 15 2.62 -9.27 0.97
C TRP A 15 3.09 -8.92 -0.44
N ILE A 16 4.10 -8.06 -0.55
CA ILE A 16 4.75 -7.74 -1.83
C ILE A 16 5.36 -9.00 -2.47
N ALA A 17 5.98 -9.89 -1.67
CA ALA A 17 6.62 -11.10 -2.17
C ALA A 17 5.65 -12.23 -2.52
N LEU A 18 4.58 -12.39 -1.73
CA LEU A 18 3.59 -13.47 -1.91
C LEU A 18 2.62 -13.15 -3.06
N HIS A 19 2.34 -11.87 -3.27
CA HIS A 19 1.27 -11.38 -4.13
C HIS A 19 -0.13 -11.87 -3.68
N GLY A 20 -1.18 -11.18 -4.11
CA GLY A 20 -2.57 -11.52 -3.75
C GLY A 20 -3.31 -10.40 -3.04
N ARG A 21 -4.36 -10.75 -2.30
CA ARG A 21 -5.23 -9.79 -1.60
C ARG A 21 -5.04 -9.88 -0.11
N PHE A 22 -4.78 -8.74 0.52
CA PHE A 22 -4.45 -8.63 1.92
C PHE A 22 -5.30 -7.55 2.59
N ARG A 23 -5.76 -7.84 3.80
CA ARG A 23 -6.43 -6.84 4.63
C ARG A 23 -5.39 -6.07 5.43
N LEU A 24 -5.43 -4.76 5.32
CA LEU A 24 -4.60 -3.86 6.12
C LEU A 24 -5.46 -2.87 6.90
N PHE A 25 -4.83 -2.21 7.86
CA PHE A 25 -5.49 -1.21 8.68
C PHE A 25 -4.66 0.05 8.72
N PHE A 26 -5.34 1.17 8.50
CA PHE A 26 -4.82 2.49 8.76
C PHE A 26 -5.18 2.93 10.18
N GLU A 27 -4.28 3.64 10.84
CA GLU A 27 -4.48 4.29 12.12
C GLU A 27 -4.47 5.81 11.92
N GLY A 28 -5.59 6.44 12.25
CA GLY A 28 -5.77 7.88 12.20
C GLY A 28 -5.47 8.58 13.52
N PRO A 29 -5.61 9.92 13.56
CA PRO A 29 -5.54 10.66 14.81
C PRO A 29 -6.58 10.12 15.81
N HIS A 30 -6.20 10.01 17.09
CA HIS A 30 -6.98 9.41 18.17
C HIS A 30 -7.13 7.87 18.11
N GLY A 31 -6.27 7.17 17.35
CA GLY A 31 -6.23 5.70 17.35
C GLY A 31 -7.39 5.04 16.60
N ARG A 32 -8.18 5.81 15.84
CA ARG A 32 -9.23 5.27 14.97
C ARG A 32 -8.60 4.37 13.92
N ARG A 33 -9.09 3.13 13.82
CA ARG A 33 -8.64 2.17 12.81
C ARG A 33 -9.61 2.11 11.64
N THR A 34 -9.07 2.25 10.43
CA THR A 34 -9.84 2.14 9.19
C THR A 34 -9.35 0.91 8.42
N PRO A 35 -10.22 -0.09 8.18
CA PRO A 35 -9.86 -1.24 7.37
C PRO A 35 -9.74 -0.85 5.89
N ALA A 36 -8.78 -1.47 5.20
CA ALA A 36 -8.66 -1.40 3.75
C ALA A 36 -8.19 -2.75 3.19
N GLU A 37 -8.41 -2.95 1.90
CA GLU A 37 -7.92 -4.09 1.14
C GLU A 37 -6.79 -3.63 0.20
N LEU A 38 -5.66 -4.32 0.27
CA LEU A 38 -4.54 -4.16 -0.65
C LEU A 38 -4.46 -5.38 -1.54
N THR A 39 -4.57 -5.17 -2.83
CA THR A 39 -4.26 -6.18 -3.86
C THR A 39 -2.86 -5.91 -4.40
N VAL A 40 -2.03 -6.95 -4.45
CA VAL A 40 -0.67 -6.94 -4.99
C VAL A 40 -0.63 -7.90 -6.17
N GLU A 41 -0.34 -7.38 -7.35
CA GLU A 41 -0.26 -8.17 -8.59
C GLU A 41 1.15 -8.07 -9.18
N PRO A 42 1.80 -9.18 -9.53
CA PRO A 42 3.10 -9.11 -10.19
C PRO A 42 2.93 -8.59 -11.62
N ILE A 43 3.81 -7.69 -12.05
CA ILE A 43 3.94 -7.26 -13.44
C ILE A 43 5.24 -7.87 -14.00
N PRO A 44 5.15 -8.87 -14.88
CA PRO A 44 6.31 -9.55 -15.45
C PRO A 44 7.33 -8.56 -16.02
N GLY A 45 8.59 -8.68 -15.60
CA GLY A 45 9.70 -7.86 -16.10
C GLY A 45 9.68 -6.39 -15.67
N THR A 46 8.67 -5.93 -14.92
CA THR A 46 8.54 -4.50 -14.54
C THR A 46 8.51 -4.30 -13.04
N GLY A 47 7.76 -5.11 -12.27
CA GLY A 47 7.62 -4.91 -10.82
C GLY A 47 6.31 -5.45 -10.25
N VAL A 48 5.65 -4.67 -9.40
CA VAL A 48 4.35 -5.01 -8.78
C VAL A 48 3.34 -3.88 -8.95
N ARG A 49 2.09 -4.23 -9.19
CA ARG A 49 0.93 -3.32 -9.10
C ARG A 49 0.32 -3.45 -7.72
N LEU A 50 0.08 -2.30 -7.09
CA LEU A 50 -0.63 -2.18 -5.83
C LEU A 50 -1.97 -1.53 -6.10
N THR A 51 -3.04 -2.13 -5.58
CA THR A 51 -4.39 -1.57 -5.64
C THR A 51 -4.95 -1.51 -4.23
N LEU A 52 -5.25 -0.31 -3.74
CA LEU A 52 -5.81 -0.05 -2.44
C LEU A 52 -7.30 0.28 -2.57
N ARG A 53 -8.13 -0.44 -1.82
CA ARG A 53 -9.56 -0.19 -1.67
C ARG A 53 -9.89 0.09 -0.21
N ALA A 54 -10.37 1.29 0.08
CA ALA A 54 -10.75 1.71 1.43
C ALA A 54 -12.07 2.47 1.38
N ALA A 55 -13.13 1.92 1.98
CA ALA A 55 -14.49 2.46 1.86
C ALA A 55 -14.86 2.74 0.39
N ASP A 56 -15.09 4.02 0.03
CA ASP A 56 -15.44 4.48 -1.32
C ASP A 56 -14.23 4.91 -2.17
N SER A 57 -13.02 4.78 -1.64
CA SER A 57 -11.79 5.14 -2.34
C SER A 57 -11.12 3.92 -2.98
N PHE A 58 -10.75 4.08 -4.24
CA PHE A 58 -10.00 3.12 -5.03
C PHE A 58 -8.77 3.81 -5.61
N ASN A 59 -7.58 3.33 -5.28
CA ASN A 59 -6.32 3.86 -5.77
C ASN A 59 -5.44 2.73 -6.28
N SER A 60 -4.73 2.94 -7.37
CA SER A 60 -3.77 1.96 -7.91
C SER A 60 -2.45 2.61 -8.27
N CYS A 61 -1.35 1.91 -8.06
CA CYS A 61 0.00 2.34 -8.41
C CYS A 61 0.80 1.16 -8.94
N THR A 62 1.74 1.44 -9.85
CA THR A 62 2.74 0.47 -10.29
C THR A 62 4.08 0.83 -9.69
N LEU A 63 4.67 -0.09 -8.92
CA LEU A 63 6.01 0.02 -8.38
C LEU A 63 6.97 -0.81 -9.23
N ASN A 64 7.89 -0.14 -9.93
CA ASN A 64 8.90 -0.81 -10.73
C ASN A 64 9.91 -1.53 -9.83
N GLY A 65 10.14 -2.82 -10.10
CA GLY A 65 10.98 -3.77 -9.36
C GLY A 65 12.48 -3.67 -9.65
N ALA A 66 12.94 -2.62 -10.34
CA ALA A 66 14.36 -2.39 -10.57
C ALA A 66 15.14 -2.01 -9.30
N THR A 67 14.47 -1.84 -8.16
CA THR A 67 15.07 -1.45 -6.88
C THR A 67 14.82 -2.54 -5.83
N SER A 68 15.81 -2.83 -4.97
CA SER A 68 15.83 -3.92 -3.97
C SER A 68 14.55 -4.03 -3.13
N SER A 69 14.20 -5.21 -2.62
CA SER A 69 12.94 -5.46 -1.88
C SER A 69 12.65 -4.48 -0.73
N LYS A 70 13.68 -3.98 -0.04
CA LYS A 70 13.56 -2.94 0.99
C LYS A 70 12.99 -1.63 0.42
N SER A 71 13.47 -1.22 -0.76
CA SER A 71 12.99 -0.02 -1.44
C SER A 71 11.55 -0.16 -1.95
N LEU A 72 11.13 -1.37 -2.35
CA LEU A 72 9.75 -1.62 -2.77
C LEU A 72 8.79 -1.51 -1.59
N ARG A 73 9.17 -2.07 -0.44
CA ARG A 73 8.42 -1.94 0.81
C ARG A 73 8.28 -0.46 1.20
N ASP A 74 9.37 0.29 1.24
CA ASP A 74 9.36 1.69 1.67
C ASP A 74 8.49 2.55 0.72
N ARG A 75 8.59 2.32 -0.59
CA ARG A 75 7.73 2.99 -1.59
C ARG A 75 6.26 2.61 -1.46
N ALA A 76 5.96 1.34 -1.21
CA ALA A 76 4.59 0.88 -0.97
C ALA A 76 4.01 1.50 0.31
N GLU A 77 4.78 1.55 1.39
CA GLU A 77 4.38 2.14 2.66
C GLU A 77 4.10 3.65 2.53
N GLN A 78 4.98 4.36 1.83
CA GLN A 78 4.78 5.78 1.52
C GLN A 78 3.51 5.99 0.68
N TRP A 79 3.37 5.26 -0.43
CA TRP A 79 2.21 5.39 -1.30
C TRP A 79 0.88 5.10 -0.57
N LEU A 80 0.84 4.04 0.26
CA LEU A 80 -0.33 3.70 1.07
C LEU A 80 -0.68 4.81 2.06
N THR A 81 0.34 5.44 2.65
CA THR A 81 0.18 6.57 3.56
C THR A 81 -0.35 7.79 2.80
N ASP A 82 0.16 8.09 1.62
CA ASP A 82 -0.30 9.20 0.77
C ASP A 82 -1.77 9.01 0.35
N CYS A 83 -2.14 7.78 -0.04
CA CYS A 83 -3.54 7.42 -0.29
C CYS A 83 -4.44 7.74 0.89
N ALA A 84 -4.03 7.32 2.09
CA ALA A 84 -4.84 7.43 3.29
C ALA A 84 -4.99 8.87 3.79
N ASN A 85 -4.03 9.75 3.49
CA ASN A 85 -4.10 11.17 3.84
C ASN A 85 -4.75 12.01 2.71
N GLY A 86 -5.25 11.38 1.64
CA GLY A 86 -5.84 12.10 0.50
C GLY A 86 -4.82 12.93 -0.27
N GLN A 87 -3.52 12.62 -0.14
CA GLN A 87 -2.42 13.35 -0.77
C GLN A 87 -2.08 12.83 -2.17
N LEU A 88 -2.88 11.90 -2.70
CA LEU A 88 -2.83 11.55 -4.12
C LEU A 88 -3.51 12.64 -4.94
N GLU A 89 -2.87 13.81 -5.03
CA GLU A 89 -3.18 14.75 -6.11
C GLU A 89 -2.83 14.05 -7.43
N ARG A 90 -3.86 13.53 -8.10
CA ARG A 90 -3.89 13.16 -9.53
C ARG A 90 -2.58 12.55 -10.06
N ALA A 91 -2.37 11.25 -9.79
CA ALA A 91 -1.62 10.43 -10.73
C ALA A 91 -2.54 10.13 -11.94
N ALA A 92 -2.76 11.14 -12.77
CA ALA A 92 -3.41 11.03 -14.08
C ALA A 92 -2.33 11.09 -15.17
#